data_AF-A0A2X3EQS6-F1
#
_entry.id   AF-A0A2X3EQS6-F1
#
_cell.length_a   1.000
_cell.length_b   1.000
_cell.length_c   1.000
_cell.angle_alpha   90.00
_cell.angle_beta   90.00
_cell.angle_gamma   90.00
#
_symmetry.space_group_name_H-M   'P 1'
#
loop_
_entity.id
_entity.type
_entity.pdbx_description
1 polymer ?
#
loop_
_entity_poly.entity_id
_entity_poly.type
_entity_poly.pdbx_seq_one_letter_code
_entity_poly.pdbx_strand_id
1 'polypeptide(L)'
;MLGQYDNAIYAQYHKIMAWLGTWPADMNALLECSMEIGQMNFKVMSILDAGETTKYGHPTPTQVNVKATEGKCILISGHDLKDLYNLLGADGRHRRQRLYSWRNAAGSRLSGAA
;
A
#
# COMPACT_ATOMS: atom_id res chain seq x y z
N MET A 1 -8.10 4.20 -7.21
CA MET A 1 -6.74 3.60 -7.22
C MET A 1 -6.70 2.52 -8.30
N LEU A 2 -5.63 2.42 -9.12
CA LEU A 2 -5.53 1.43 -10.21
C LEU A 2 -6.73 1.39 -11.17
N GLY A 3 -7.36 2.54 -11.45
CA GLY A 3 -8.56 2.64 -12.28
C GLY A 3 -9.88 2.34 -11.56
N GLN A 4 -9.85 1.85 -10.33
CA GLN A 4 -11.02 1.61 -9.50
C GLN A 4 -11.42 2.87 -8.71
N TYR A 5 -12.71 3.18 -8.68
CA TYR A 5 -13.30 4.27 -7.90
C TYR A 5 -14.76 3.97 -7.57
N ASP A 6 -15.26 4.56 -6.49
CA ASP A 6 -16.67 4.48 -6.11
C ASP A 6 -17.14 5.87 -5.63
N ASN A 7 -18.10 6.43 -6.37
CA ASN A 7 -18.68 7.73 -6.08
C ASN A 7 -19.43 7.75 -4.74
N ALA A 8 -19.95 6.60 -4.27
CA ALA A 8 -20.61 6.51 -2.97
C ALA A 8 -19.61 6.72 -1.82
N ILE A 9 -18.38 6.20 -1.96
CA ILE A 9 -17.32 6.42 -0.97
C ILE A 9 -16.92 7.90 -0.94
N TYR A 10 -16.76 8.54 -2.11
CA TYR A 10 -16.45 9.96 -2.16
C TYR A 10 -17.55 10.83 -1.57
N ALA A 11 -18.81 10.54 -1.89
CA ALA A 11 -19.96 11.23 -1.31
C ALA A 11 -20.00 11.07 0.22
N GLN A 12 -19.77 9.85 0.73
CA GLN A 12 -19.75 9.57 2.17
C GLN A 12 -18.59 10.29 2.86
N TYR A 13 -17.40 10.30 2.26
CA TYR A 13 -16.24 11.03 2.76
C TYR A 13 -16.55 12.54 2.88
N HIS A 14 -17.09 13.15 1.82
CA HIS A 14 -17.44 14.57 1.85
C HIS A 14 -18.52 14.89 2.90
N LYS A 15 -19.52 14.02 3.06
CA LYS A 15 -20.55 14.16 4.09
C LYS A 15 -19.96 14.16 5.50
N ILE A 16 -19.09 13.19 5.80
CA ILE A 16 -18.43 13.07 7.11
C ILE A 16 -17.56 14.29 7.38
N MET A 17 -16.75 14.70 6.40
CA MET A 17 -15.88 15.88 6.55
C MET A 17 -16.67 17.17 6.74
N ALA A 18 -17.78 17.34 6.01
CA ALA A 18 -18.67 18.49 6.20
C ALA A 18 -19.31 18.51 7.59
N TRP A 19 -19.75 17.35 8.09
CA TRP A 19 -20.32 17.22 9.43
C TRP A 19 -19.28 17.47 10.54
N LEU A 20 -18.08 16.93 10.43
CA LEU A 20 -16.99 17.23 11.38
C LEU A 20 -16.66 18.73 11.41
N GLY A 21 -16.79 19.42 10.27
CA GLY A 21 -16.64 20.87 10.16
C GLY A 21 -17.71 21.68 10.91
N THR A 22 -18.82 21.08 11.35
CA THR A 22 -19.83 21.75 12.19
C THR A 22 -19.50 21.69 13.68
N TRP A 23 -18.32 21.17 14.06
CA TRP A 23 -17.85 21.03 15.44
C TRP A 23 -18.84 20.29 16.36
N PRO A 24 -19.22 19.04 16.03
CA PRO A 24 -20.09 18.24 16.87
C PRO A 24 -19.41 17.94 18.22
N ALA A 25 -20.15 18.14 19.32
CA ALA A 25 -19.66 17.90 20.69
C ALA A 25 -20.37 16.72 21.38
N ASP A 26 -21.43 16.18 20.77
CA ASP A 26 -22.15 15.03 21.33
C ASP A 26 -21.34 13.74 21.16
N MET A 27 -21.10 13.06 22.29
CA MET A 27 -20.24 11.87 22.33
C MET A 27 -20.84 10.69 21.56
N ASN A 28 -22.16 10.49 21.62
CA ASN A 28 -22.82 9.40 20.93
C ASN A 28 -22.76 9.61 19.41
N ALA A 29 -23.03 10.83 18.95
CA ALA A 29 -22.92 11.19 17.54
C ALA A 29 -21.49 11.01 17.00
N LEU A 30 -20.47 11.35 17.80
CA LEU A 30 -19.06 11.12 17.42
C LEU A 30 -18.69 9.63 17.37
N LEU A 31 -19.24 8.82 18.27
CA LEU A 31 -19.05 7.37 18.25
C LEU A 31 -19.70 6.74 17.01
N GLU A 32 -20.95 7.11 16.72
CA GLU A 32 -21.66 6.65 15.52
C GLU A 32 -20.92 7.07 14.24
N CYS A 33 -20.45 8.33 14.15
CA CYS A 33 -19.63 8.78 13.04
C CYS A 33 -18.34 7.95 12.90
N SER A 34 -17.71 7.57 14.01
CA SER A 34 -16.50 6.74 14.00
C SER A 34 -16.78 5.33 13.47
N MET A 35 -17.94 4.76 13.82
CA MET A 35 -18.40 3.47 13.28
C MET A 35 -18.70 3.56 11.78
N GLU A 36 -19.32 4.64 11.32
CA GLU A 36 -19.54 4.91 9.89
C GLU A 36 -18.23 5.00 9.11
N ILE A 37 -17.21 5.69 9.65
CA ILE A 37 -15.87 5.77 9.05
C ILE A 37 -15.25 4.37 8.94
N GLY A 38 -15.38 3.53 9.97
CA GLY A 38 -14.90 2.15 9.93
C GLY A 38 -15.53 1.34 8.81
N GLN A 39 -16.85 1.44 8.64
CA GLN A 39 -17.58 0.77 7.54
C GLN A 39 -17.15 1.29 6.17
N MET A 40 -16.94 2.60 6.02
CA MET A 40 -16.42 3.18 4.80
C MET A 40 -15.01 2.65 4.49
N ASN A 41 -14.15 2.51 5.49
CA ASN A 41 -12.81 1.95 5.31
C ASN A 41 -12.84 0.52 4.78
N PHE A 42 -13.77 -0.34 5.24
CA PHE A 42 -13.92 -1.69 4.68
C PHE A 42 -14.25 -1.67 3.17
N LYS A 43 -15.09 -0.74 2.72
CA LYS A 43 -15.39 -0.57 1.29
C LYS A 43 -14.17 -0.06 0.50
N VAL A 44 -13.37 0.83 1.08
CA VAL A 44 -12.12 1.28 0.45
C VAL A 44 -11.16 0.10 0.32
N MET A 45 -10.98 -0.68 1.38
CA MET A 45 -10.10 -1.85 1.38
C MET A 45 -10.51 -2.90 0.34
N SER A 46 -11.82 -3.14 0.14
CA SER A 46 -12.28 -4.08 -0.88
C SER A 46 -11.97 -3.61 -2.30
N ILE A 47 -12.09 -2.31 -2.57
CA ILE A 47 -11.73 -1.72 -3.86
C ILE A 47 -10.22 -1.79 -4.12
N LEU A 48 -9.41 -1.56 -3.08
CA LEU A 48 -7.96 -1.69 -3.16
C LEU A 48 -7.55 -3.14 -3.47
N ASP A 49 -8.10 -4.10 -2.72
CA ASP A 49 -7.86 -5.53 -2.94
C ASP A 49 -8.26 -5.95 -4.36
N ALA A 50 -9.45 -5.57 -4.82
CA ALA A 50 -9.90 -5.87 -6.18
C ALA A 50 -8.98 -5.26 -7.25
N GLY A 51 -8.53 -4.02 -7.05
CA GLY A 51 -7.63 -3.33 -7.97
C GLY A 51 -6.25 -4.00 -8.07
N GLU A 52 -5.68 -4.40 -6.94
CA GLU A 52 -4.37 -5.06 -6.88
C GLU A 52 -4.43 -6.48 -7.43
N THR A 53 -5.41 -7.27 -7.01
CA THR A 53 -5.56 -8.68 -7.41
C THR A 53 -5.93 -8.82 -8.88
N THR A 54 -6.79 -7.94 -9.42
CA THR A 54 -7.12 -7.95 -10.86
C THR A 54 -5.92 -7.61 -11.73
N LYS A 55 -5.06 -6.68 -11.27
CA LYS A 55 -3.95 -6.18 -12.09
C LYS A 55 -2.67 -7.00 -11.94
N TYR A 56 -2.37 -7.50 -10.75
CA TYR A 56 -1.12 -8.19 -10.42
C TYR A 56 -1.30 -9.66 -10.05
N GLY A 57 -2.54 -10.15 -9.98
CA GLY A 57 -2.87 -11.50 -9.53
C GLY A 57 -3.04 -11.58 -8.01
N HIS A 58 -3.67 -12.67 -7.55
CA HIS A 58 -3.80 -12.94 -6.12
C HIS A 58 -2.43 -13.32 -5.51
N PRO A 59 -2.10 -12.78 -4.32
CA PRO A 59 -0.88 -13.18 -3.62
C PRO A 59 -0.87 -14.68 -3.32
N THR A 60 0.23 -15.35 -3.68
CA THR A 60 0.49 -16.75 -3.32
C THR A 60 1.67 -16.85 -2.35
N PRO A 61 1.70 -17.84 -1.44
CA PRO A 61 2.86 -18.09 -0.60
C PRO A 61 4.11 -18.24 -1.47
N THR A 62 5.08 -17.33 -1.30
CA THR A 62 6.26 -17.23 -2.15
C THR A 62 7.49 -17.10 -1.27
N GLN A 63 8.53 -17.89 -1.54
CA GLN A 63 9.82 -17.72 -0.87
C GLN A 63 10.52 -16.47 -1.40
N VAL A 64 10.93 -15.59 -0.49
CA VAL A 64 11.60 -14.33 -0.81
C VAL A 64 13.01 -14.36 -0.24
N ASN A 65 14.00 -14.02 -1.07
CA ASN A 65 15.39 -13.94 -0.60
C ASN A 65 15.59 -12.70 0.27
N VAL A 66 16.05 -12.91 1.51
CA VAL A 66 16.38 -11.86 2.49
C VAL A 66 17.88 -11.65 2.67
N LYS A 67 18.72 -12.45 1.98
CA LYS A 67 20.17 -12.31 2.03
C LYS A 67 20.63 -11.26 1.02
N ALA A 68 21.39 -10.28 1.51
CA ALA A 68 22.10 -9.35 0.66
C ALA A 68 23.08 -10.13 -0.23
N THR A 69 23.04 -9.86 -1.53
CA THR A 69 23.97 -10.41 -2.52
C THR A 69 24.84 -9.30 -3.07
N GLU A 70 26.13 -9.57 -3.26
CA GLU A 70 27.08 -8.59 -3.82
C GLU A 70 26.66 -8.11 -5.22
N GLY A 71 26.87 -6.81 -5.47
CA GLY A 71 26.55 -6.15 -6.72
C GLY A 71 25.72 -4.87 -6.54
N LYS A 72 25.41 -4.21 -7.68
CA LYS A 72 24.58 -3.00 -7.70
C LYS A 72 23.12 -3.35 -7.41
N CYS A 73 22.47 -2.57 -6.55
CA CYS A 73 21.08 -2.78 -6.20
C CYS A 73 20.28 -1.47 -6.15
N ILE A 74 18.98 -1.60 -6.38
CA ILE A 74 17.98 -0.57 -6.17
C ILE A 74 17.11 -1.03 -4.99
N LEU A 75 16.93 -0.15 -4.00
CA LEU A 75 16.03 -0.38 -2.88
C LEU A 75 14.75 0.42 -3.12
N ILE A 76 13.60 -0.25 -3.10
CA ILE A 76 12.29 0.39 -3.16
C ILE A 76 11.61 0.25 -1.79
N SER A 77 11.05 1.37 -1.32
CA SER A 77 10.18 1.46 -0.14
C SER A 77 8.81 2.03 -0.54
N GLY A 78 7.86 2.00 0.39
CA GLY A 78 6.48 2.43 0.15
C GLY A 78 5.54 1.27 -0.22
N HIS A 79 4.34 1.63 -0.70
CA HIS A 79 3.25 0.67 -0.96
C HIS A 79 2.77 0.66 -2.43
N ASP A 80 3.33 1.49 -3.32
CA ASP A 80 2.83 1.58 -4.70
C ASP A 80 3.43 0.49 -5.60
N LEU A 81 2.60 -0.51 -5.94
CA LEU A 81 2.95 -1.60 -6.84
C LEU A 81 3.06 -1.15 -8.31
N LYS A 82 2.46 -0.02 -8.70
CA LYS A 82 2.55 0.50 -10.08
C LYS A 82 3.96 0.97 -10.39
N ASP A 83 4.60 1.63 -9.44
CA ASP A 83 5.99 2.09 -9.59
C ASP A 83 6.95 0.91 -9.67
N LEU A 84 6.72 -0.11 -8.84
CA LEU A 84 7.45 -1.37 -8.91
C LEU A 84 7.30 -2.05 -10.29
N TYR A 85 6.08 -2.14 -10.80
CA TYR A 85 5.80 -2.73 -12.11
C TYR A 85 6.50 -1.96 -13.24
N ASN A 86 6.43 -0.63 -13.22
CA ASN A 86 7.08 0.20 -14.23
C ASN A 86 8.61 0.08 -14.16
N LEU A 87 9.20 0.01 -12.97
CA LEU A 87 10.64 -0.15 -12.81
C LEU A 87 11.14 -1.52 -13.28
N LEU A 88 10.34 -2.57 -13.10
CA LEU A 88 10.64 -3.92 -13.62
C LEU A 88 10.41 -4.04 -15.14
N GLY A 89 9.38 -3.37 -15.66
CA GLY A 89 8.94 -3.53 -17.05
C GLY A 89 9.55 -2.56 -18.07
N ALA A 90 9.81 -1.31 -17.68
CA ALA A 90 9.99 -0.22 -18.64
C ALA A 90 11.43 0.09 -19.04
N ASP A 91 12.46 -0.43 -18.36
CA ASP A 91 13.83 -0.09 -18.73
C ASP A 91 14.79 -1.28 -18.75
N GLY A 92 15.07 -1.77 -19.97
CA GLY A 92 16.16 -2.70 -20.24
C GLY A 92 17.53 -2.19 -19.77
N ARG A 93 17.68 -0.89 -19.48
CA ARG A 93 18.94 -0.29 -18.99
C ARG A 93 19.32 -0.70 -17.57
N HIS A 94 18.42 -1.31 -16.77
CA HIS A 94 18.71 -1.69 -15.37
C HIS A 94 18.67 -3.20 -15.12
N ARG A 95 18.62 -4.04 -16.16
CA ARG A 95 18.63 -5.52 -16.06
C ARG A 95 19.83 -6.14 -15.33
N ARG A 96 20.87 -5.36 -15.00
CA ARG A 96 22.04 -5.81 -14.20
C ARG A 96 21.97 -5.42 -12.72
N GLN A 97 20.93 -4.69 -12.28
CA GLN A 97 20.76 -4.28 -10.89
C GLN A 97 19.68 -5.14 -10.23
N ARG A 98 19.93 -5.63 -9.01
CA ARG A 98 18.92 -6.38 -8.25
C ARG A 98 18.00 -5.41 -7.52
N LEU A 99 16.73 -5.79 -7.43
CA LEU A 99 15.71 -5.00 -6.73
C LEU A 99 15.39 -5.63 -5.37
N TYR A 100 15.47 -4.83 -4.31
CA TYR A 100 15.08 -5.24 -2.97
C TYR A 100 13.90 -4.39 -2.48
N SER A 101 12.98 -5.02 -1.75
CA SER A 101 11.98 -4.34 -0.92
C SER A 101 12.54 -4.17 0.50
N TRP A 102 12.11 -3.13 1.22
CA TRP A 102 12.55 -2.85 2.60
C TRP A 102 12.45 -4.07 3.54
N ARG A 103 11.43 -4.93 3.37
CA ARG A 103 11.28 -6.19 4.14
C ARG A 103 12.45 -7.17 3.94
N ASN A 104 13.13 -7.12 2.80
CA ASN A 104 14.26 -7.99 2.46
C ASN A 104 15.63 -7.39 2.78
N ALA A 105 15.68 -6.08 3.07
CA ALA A 105 16.94 -5.37 3.30
C ALA A 105 17.38 -5.38 4.79
N ALA A 106 16.48 -5.68 5.71
CA ALA A 106 16.73 -5.63 7.15
C ALA A 106 17.47 -6.85 7.73
N GLY A 107 17.72 -7.90 6.93
CA GLY A 107 18.30 -9.18 7.41
C GLY A 107 19.83 -9.23 7.57
N SER A 108 20.58 -8.14 7.33
CA SER A 108 22.06 -8.20 7.23
C SER A 108 22.83 -7.17 8.07
N ARG A 109 22.57 -7.09 9.38
CA ARG A 109 23.44 -6.48 10.41
C ARG A 109 23.25 -7.33 11.69
N LEU A 110 24.21 -8.00 12.35
CA LEU A 110 25.65 -7.81 12.53
C LEU A 110 26.31 -9.19 12.79
N SER A 111 27.25 -9.64 11.95
CA SER A 111 28.30 -10.59 12.36
C SER A 111 29.54 -10.32 11.51
N GLY A 112 30.42 -9.45 11.97
CA GLY A 112 31.61 -9.08 11.22
C GLY A 112 32.11 -7.67 11.53
N ALA A 113 32.45 -7.42 12.78
CA ALA A 113 33.47 -6.45 13.14
C ALA A 113 34.25 -7.08 14.31
N ALA A 114 35.57 -7.09 14.16
CA ALA A 114 36.57 -7.70 15.03
C ALA A 114 36.50 -7.20 16.48
#